data_AF-A0A7U7AZP6-F1
#
_entry.id   AF-A0A7U7AZP6-F1
#
_cell.length_a   1.000
_cell.length_b   1.000
_cell.length_c   1.000
_cell.angle_alpha   90.00
_cell.angle_beta   90.00
_cell.angle_gamma   90.00
#
_symmetry.space_group_name_H-M   'P 1'
#
loop_
_entity.id
_entity.type
_entity.pdbx_description
1 polymer ?
#
loop_
_entity_poly.entity_id
_entity_poly.type
_entity_poly.pdbx_seq_one_letter_code
_entity_poly.pdbx_strand_id
1 'polypeptide(L)'
;MTEDLENRLQDGERLYGPMLDETTYRVRAGERLRAARLALGYTSGEDFADATGVSESSLSCWEDGSDWVSPWYVSKLRKIFGIDHNWLYEGSLVGLSDDLFAAIHGLDQEK
;
A
#
# COMPACT_ATOMS: atom_id res chain seq x y z
N MET A 1 32.66 21.34 0.99
CA MET A 1 31.93 20.50 1.98
C MET A 1 30.44 20.43 1.67
N THR A 2 29.84 21.46 1.05
CA THR A 2 28.43 21.49 0.63
C THR A 2 28.19 20.86 -0.75
N GLU A 3 29.08 21.09 -1.73
CA GLU A 3 28.94 20.55 -3.10
C GLU A 3 28.94 19.02 -3.18
N ASP A 4 29.67 18.33 -2.30
CA ASP A 4 29.70 16.85 -2.28
C ASP A 4 28.38 16.25 -1.78
N LEU A 5 27.71 16.93 -0.84
CA LEU A 5 26.41 16.48 -0.31
C LEU A 5 25.29 16.75 -1.31
N GLU A 6 25.31 17.91 -1.96
CA GLU A 6 24.33 18.29 -2.99
C GLU A 6 24.41 17.39 -4.23
N ASN A 7 25.63 17.07 -4.69
CA ASN A 7 25.83 16.12 -5.79
C ASN A 7 25.35 14.71 -5.43
N ARG A 8 25.55 14.26 -4.18
CA ARG A 8 25.09 12.94 -3.71
C ARG A 8 23.56 12.85 -3.57
N LEU A 9 22.90 13.95 -3.23
CA LEU A 9 21.44 14.03 -3.18
C LEU A 9 20.85 14.02 -4.60
N GLN A 10 21.47 14.74 -5.55
CA GLN A 10 21.06 14.77 -6.96
C GLN A 10 21.28 13.42 -7.67
N ASP A 11 22.38 12.73 -7.40
CA ASP A 11 22.63 11.38 -7.94
C ASP A 11 21.69 10.34 -7.32
N GLY A 12 21.28 10.52 -6.06
CA GLY A 12 20.29 9.69 -5.38
C GLY A 12 18.90 9.78 -6.00
N GLU A 13 18.42 10.99 -6.28
CA GLU A 13 17.13 11.19 -6.97
C GLU A 13 17.11 10.60 -8.39
N ARG A 14 18.27 10.60 -9.05
CA ARG A 14 18.43 10.07 -10.41
C ARG A 14 18.51 8.55 -10.47
N LEU A 15 18.95 7.89 -9.39
CA LEU A 15 19.09 6.43 -9.30
C LEU A 15 17.89 5.74 -8.63
N TYR A 16 17.21 6.41 -7.69
CA TYR A 16 16.11 5.83 -6.91
C TYR A 16 14.73 6.46 -7.17
N GLY A 17 14.65 7.48 -8.04
CA GLY A 17 13.44 8.30 -8.22
C GLY A 17 13.27 9.30 -7.07
N PRO A 18 12.16 10.08 -7.05
CA PRO A 18 11.91 11.00 -5.95
C PRO A 18 11.79 10.20 -4.65
N MET A 19 12.68 10.49 -3.70
CA MET A 19 12.59 9.93 -2.37
C MET A 19 11.28 10.43 -1.74
N LEU A 20 10.28 9.55 -1.69
CA LEU A 20 8.99 9.89 -1.09
C LEU A 20 9.24 10.26 0.37
N ASP A 21 8.65 11.37 0.82
CA ASP A 21 8.60 11.62 2.25
C ASP A 21 7.73 10.57 2.96
N GLU A 22 7.92 10.47 4.27
CA GLU A 22 7.23 9.48 5.10
C GLU A 22 5.70 9.54 4.94
N THR A 23 5.16 10.76 4.84
CA THR A 23 3.72 11.01 4.70
C THR A 23 3.21 10.48 3.36
N THR A 24 3.88 10.81 2.26
CA THR A 24 3.51 10.39 0.91
C THR A 24 3.58 8.88 0.78
N TYR A 25 4.62 8.26 1.37
CA TYR A 25 4.75 6.80 1.36
C TYR A 25 3.61 6.12 2.13
N ARG A 26 3.26 6.66 3.31
CA ARG A 26 2.15 6.15 4.13
C ARG A 26 0.79 6.28 3.43
N VAL A 27 0.52 7.43 2.81
CA VAL A 27 -0.71 7.66 2.03
C VAL A 27 -0.81 6.65 0.89
N ARG A 28 0.26 6.44 0.12
CA ARG A 28 0.27 5.43 -0.97
C ARG A 28 0.04 4.01 -0.46
N ALA A 29 0.57 3.67 0.71
CA ALA A 29 0.30 2.38 1.33
C ALA A 29 -1.19 2.22 1.69
N GLY A 30 -1.80 3.27 2.23
CA GLY A 30 -3.25 3.32 2.50
C GLY A 30 -4.11 3.15 1.25
N GLU A 31 -3.77 3.87 0.18
CA GLU A 31 -4.45 3.77 -1.11
C GLU A 31 -4.39 2.34 -1.67
N ARG A 32 -3.25 1.66 -1.54
CA ARG A 32 -3.07 0.27 -1.99
C ARG A 32 -3.81 -0.74 -1.12
N LEU A 33 -3.93 -0.49 0.18
CA LEU A 33 -4.79 -1.29 1.06
C LEU A 33 -6.26 -1.17 0.60
N ARG A 34 -6.71 0.06 0.36
CA ARG A 34 -8.06 0.34 -0.12
C ARG A 34 -8.33 -0.28 -1.49
N ALA A 35 -7.37 -0.19 -2.41
CA ALA A 35 -7.48 -0.83 -3.73
C ALA A 35 -7.63 -2.35 -3.61
N ALA A 36 -6.84 -2.99 -2.74
CA ALA A 36 -6.95 -4.42 -2.50
C ALA A 36 -8.31 -4.81 -1.90
N ARG A 37 -8.82 -4.02 -0.93
CA ARG A 37 -10.16 -4.21 -0.36
C ARG A 37 -11.25 -4.17 -1.44
N LEU A 38 -11.22 -3.14 -2.30
CA LEU A 38 -12.18 -2.99 -3.39
C LEU A 38 -12.07 -4.11 -4.43
N ALA A 39 -10.85 -4.52 -4.76
CA ALA A 39 -10.58 -5.65 -5.67
C ALA A 39 -11.11 -6.98 -5.13
N LEU A 40 -11.14 -7.16 -3.80
CA LEU A 40 -11.76 -8.30 -3.14
C LEU A 40 -13.30 -8.20 -3.04
N GLY A 41 -13.90 -7.12 -3.56
CA GLY A 41 -15.36 -6.92 -3.58
C GLY A 41 -15.94 -6.30 -2.31
N TYR A 42 -15.11 -5.90 -1.34
CA TYR A 42 -15.57 -5.23 -0.13
C TYR A 42 -15.76 -3.73 -0.38
N THR A 43 -16.99 -3.30 -0.61
CA THR A 43 -17.31 -1.88 -0.86
C THR A 43 -17.33 -1.05 0.42
N SER A 44 -17.75 -1.64 1.54
CA SER A 44 -17.71 -1.04 2.88
C SER A 44 -16.37 -1.31 3.58
N GLY A 45 -15.88 -0.32 4.33
CA GLY A 45 -14.74 -0.50 5.24
C GLY A 45 -15.10 -1.39 6.43
N GLU A 46 -16.32 -1.27 6.96
CA GLU A 46 -16.84 -2.09 8.07
C GLU A 46 -16.79 -3.58 7.74
N ASP A 47 -17.34 -3.99 6.59
CA ASP A 47 -17.36 -5.40 6.16
C ASP A 47 -15.94 -6.00 6.06
N PHE A 48 -14.97 -5.22 5.57
CA PHE A 48 -13.59 -5.67 5.46
C PHE A 48 -12.87 -5.70 6.81
N ALA A 49 -13.13 -4.71 7.66
CA ALA A 49 -12.61 -4.66 9.01
C ALA A 49 -13.09 -5.87 9.82
N ASP A 50 -14.38 -6.21 9.73
CA ASP A 50 -14.97 -7.40 10.34
C ASP A 50 -14.38 -8.69 9.77
N ALA A 51 -14.29 -8.82 8.45
CA ALA A 51 -13.71 -9.99 7.79
C ALA A 51 -12.24 -10.24 8.17
N THR A 52 -11.52 -9.17 8.52
CA THR A 52 -10.10 -9.25 8.90
C THR A 52 -9.87 -9.12 10.41
N GLY A 53 -10.92 -8.92 11.21
CA GLY A 53 -10.86 -8.80 12.66
C GLY A 53 -10.04 -7.61 13.14
N VAL A 54 -10.30 -6.42 12.60
CA VAL A 54 -9.80 -5.12 13.06
C VAL A 54 -10.97 -4.15 13.23
N SER A 55 -10.77 -3.01 13.87
CA SER A 55 -11.81 -1.98 13.90
C SER A 55 -11.87 -1.22 12.57
N GLU A 56 -13.08 -0.79 12.20
CA GLU A 56 -13.28 0.11 11.05
C GLU A 56 -12.44 1.39 11.21
N SER A 57 -12.35 1.93 12.42
CA SER A 57 -11.57 3.15 12.69
C SER A 57 -10.07 2.96 12.38
N SER A 58 -9.48 1.83 12.80
CA SER A 58 -8.08 1.54 12.47
C SER A 58 -7.89 1.35 10.97
N LEU A 59 -8.79 0.63 10.31
CA LEU A 59 -8.75 0.46 8.87
C LEU A 59 -8.86 1.81 8.13
N SER A 60 -9.74 2.71 8.57
CA SER A 60 -9.90 4.04 7.97
C SER A 60 -8.61 4.85 8.09
N CYS A 61 -8.01 4.93 9.29
CA CYS A 61 -6.74 5.65 9.50
C CYS A 61 -5.60 5.08 8.63
N TRP A 62 -5.64 3.79 8.34
CA TRP A 62 -4.67 3.15 7.45
C TRP A 62 -4.95 3.50 5.98
N GLU A 63 -6.20 3.36 5.52
CA GLU A 63 -6.58 3.61 4.12
C GLU A 63 -6.44 5.08 3.71
N ASP A 64 -6.62 6.03 4.64
CA ASP A 64 -6.44 7.47 4.38
C ASP A 64 -4.99 7.95 4.61
N GLY A 65 -4.12 7.09 5.14
CA GLY A 65 -2.73 7.42 5.43
C GLY A 65 -2.54 8.32 6.65
N SER A 66 -3.51 8.41 7.56
CA SER A 66 -3.36 9.08 8.86
C SER A 66 -2.48 8.26 9.82
N ASP A 67 -2.41 6.95 9.64
CA ASP A 67 -1.57 6.04 10.41
C ASP A 67 -0.96 4.93 9.56
N TRP A 68 0.11 4.32 10.05
CA TRP A 68 0.80 3.23 9.38
C TRP A 68 0.02 1.93 9.49
N VAL A 69 -0.14 1.21 8.38
CA VAL A 69 -0.62 -0.17 8.42
C VAL A 69 0.33 -0.98 9.30
N SER A 70 -0.21 -1.70 10.29
CA SER A 70 0.65 -2.43 11.20
C SER A 70 1.23 -3.71 10.55
N PRO A 71 2.51 -4.06 10.76
CA PRO A 71 3.13 -5.25 10.19
C PRO A 71 2.41 -6.58 10.51
N TRP A 72 1.76 -6.68 11.68
CA TRP A 72 0.94 -7.84 12.03
C TRP A 72 -0.27 -7.98 11.10
N TYR A 73 -0.87 -6.85 10.71
CA TYR A 73 -2.04 -6.83 9.83
C TYR A 73 -1.64 -7.25 8.42
N VAL A 74 -0.50 -6.76 7.92
CA VAL A 74 0.08 -7.21 6.64
C VAL A 74 0.32 -8.72 6.64
N SER A 75 0.88 -9.26 7.73
CA SER A 75 1.06 -10.70 7.88
C SER A 75 -0.26 -11.48 7.90
N LYS A 76 -1.34 -10.87 8.43
CA LYS A 76 -2.69 -11.44 8.42
C LYS A 76 -3.28 -11.42 7.00
N LEU A 77 -3.26 -10.28 6.31
CA LEU A 77 -3.78 -10.14 4.96
C LEU A 77 -3.09 -11.08 3.97
N ARG A 78 -1.77 -11.29 4.11
CA ARG A 78 -1.02 -12.27 3.30
C ARG A 78 -1.59 -13.68 3.44
N LYS A 79 -1.97 -14.08 4.65
CA LYS A 79 -2.51 -15.42 4.91
C LYS A 79 -3.93 -15.62 4.39
N ILE A 80 -4.76 -14.57 4.49
CA ILE A 80 -6.18 -14.66 4.13
C ILE A 80 -6.37 -14.43 2.62
N PHE A 81 -5.69 -13.44 2.06
CA PHE A 81 -5.94 -12.93 0.71
C PHE A 81 -4.71 -12.92 -0.21
N GLY A 82 -3.52 -13.24 0.31
CA GLY A 82 -2.28 -13.14 -0.47
C GLY A 82 -1.74 -11.72 -0.63
N ILE A 83 -2.31 -10.72 0.04
CA ILE A 83 -1.81 -9.35 0.04
C ILE A 83 -0.54 -9.28 0.91
N ASP A 84 0.61 -9.00 0.31
CA ASP A 84 1.88 -8.96 1.03
C ASP A 84 2.49 -7.53 1.10
N HIS A 85 3.69 -7.46 1.69
CA HIS A 85 4.44 -6.22 1.85
C HIS A 85 4.82 -5.58 0.51
N ASN A 86 5.15 -6.39 -0.51
CA ASN A 86 5.60 -5.90 -1.81
C ASN A 86 4.50 -5.10 -2.49
N TRP A 87 3.26 -5.61 -2.44
CA TRP A 87 2.13 -4.82 -2.88
C TRP A 87 1.92 -3.60 -2.00
N LEU A 88 1.75 -3.80 -0.69
CA LEU A 88 1.24 -2.75 0.18
C LEU A 88 2.17 -1.53 0.26
N TYR A 89 3.48 -1.75 0.31
CA TYR A 89 4.45 -0.67 0.53
C TYR A 89 5.25 -0.31 -0.72
N GLU A 90 5.54 -1.28 -1.59
CA GLU A 90 6.33 -1.03 -2.80
C GLU A 90 5.46 -0.85 -4.05
N GLY A 91 4.17 -1.18 -3.99
CA GLY A 91 3.30 -1.21 -5.19
C GLY A 91 3.70 -2.27 -6.20
N SER A 92 4.55 -3.22 -5.80
CA SER A 92 4.97 -4.32 -6.65
C SER A 92 3.88 -5.38 -6.67
N LEU A 93 3.43 -5.71 -7.88
CA LEU A 93 2.45 -6.76 -8.11
C LEU A 93 3.06 -8.17 -8.01
N VAL A 94 4.39 -8.26 -7.89
CA VAL A 94 5.11 -9.53 -7.77
C VAL A 94 4.76 -10.18 -6.42
N GLY A 95 4.17 -11.38 -6.48
CA GLY A 95 3.83 -12.17 -5.29
C GLY A 95 2.37 -12.07 -4.83
N LEU A 96 1.56 -11.24 -5.49
CA LEU A 96 0.11 -11.26 -5.34
C LEU A 96 -0.49 -12.56 -5.91
N SER A 97 -1.68 -12.93 -5.45
CA SER A 97 -2.47 -14.00 -6.09
C SER A 97 -2.93 -13.56 -7.49
N ASP A 98 -3.08 -14.52 -8.41
CA ASP A 98 -3.48 -14.24 -9.79
C ASP A 98 -4.83 -13.48 -9.88
N ASP A 99 -5.80 -13.88 -9.03
CA ASP A 99 -7.11 -13.22 -8.96
C ASP A 99 -7.00 -11.75 -8.55
N LEU A 100 -6.17 -11.47 -7.55
CA LEU A 100 -5.98 -10.11 -7.04
C LEU A 100 -5.16 -9.26 -8.00
N PHE A 101 -4.16 -9.85 -8.65
CA PHE A 101 -3.39 -9.21 -9.72
C PHE A 101 -4.32 -8.71 -10.83
N ALA A 102 -5.22 -9.57 -11.31
CA ALA A 102 -6.16 -9.23 -12.38
C ALA A 102 -7.14 -8.13 -11.95
N ALA A 103 -7.68 -8.23 -10.73
CA ALA A 103 -8.64 -7.25 -10.22
C ALA A 103 -8.01 -5.86 -10.01
N ILE A 104 -6.79 -5.79 -9.45
CA ILE A 104 -6.08 -4.52 -9.24
C ILE A 104 -5.68 -3.88 -10.57
N HIS A 105 -5.16 -4.67 -11.52
CA HIS A 105 -4.80 -4.14 -12.85
C HIS A 105 -6.01 -3.64 -13.63
N GLY A 106 -7.16 -4.31 -13.52
CA GLY A 106 -8.40 -3.88 -14.18
C GLY A 106 -8.88 -2.50 -13.71
N LEU A 107 -8.74 -2.21 -12.41
CA LEU A 107 -9.13 -0.92 -11.82
C LEU A 107 -8.26 0.26 -12.28
N ASP A 108 -7.01 0.01 -12.70
CA ASP A 108 -6.07 1.04 -13.15
C ASP A 108 -6.30 1.45 -14.62
N GLN A 109 -6.93 0.59 -15.43
CA GLN A 109 -7.18 0.85 -16.86
C GLN A 109 -8.49 1.61 -17.13
N GLU A 110 -9.32 1.84 -16.09
CA GLU A 110 -10.60 2.57 -16.19
C GLU A 110 -10.49 4.05 -15.74
N LYS A 111 -9.29 4.54 -15.41
CA LYS A 111 -9.01 5.95 -15.07
C LYS A 111 -8.21 6.65 -16.15
#